data_AF-A0A8C2TJ81-F1
#
_entry.id   AF-A0A8C2TJ81-F1
#
_cell.length_a   1.000
_cell.length_b   1.000
_cell.length_c   1.000
_cell.angle_alpha   90.00
_cell.angle_beta   90.00
_cell.angle_gamma   90.00
#
_symmetry.space_group_name_H-M   'P 1'
#
loop_
_entity.id
_entity.type
_entity.pdbx_description
1 polymer ?
#
loop_
_entity_poly.entity_id
_entity_poly.type
_entity_poly.pdbx_seq_one_letter_code
_entity_poly.pdbx_strand_id
1 'polypeptide(L)'
;MGAAGYWSTWPAYAAGQTVLRNHKPCSPVLLAKPQGARNRVWKLGTYRAEPLPALLSFLSQPYREIFEFFIDNFKTYKPLLSAIKKEYEATLAHQEEMIRALEPLKVMVATVSEECTQQILALQEKEKVEINTLKQEKLHLLKLIDSMKEENCSLQTQVNKRLQMSVAEEYTRYLEECSARKLLLAKLNERQNEQPEGEDVVMLTLALKMARQDLTKAQVELNAMIAEYGDVVPRRDFESLEKKYSDLLQETETLRKDFDQLHEEYGTLLEVHRETAEDRGGSHTPRPNWAKCSEVIRGGEERWGRLAKGKSSNQLVDVLLEEIGTRVLKEMNAFHGWGKGDKVPVYLRHEGEVKNKKPTKKDVVNILKDIWKEKMTGEQSSLPEFFLSYLQKKYGDASAVEWSYTLYEYMRLCPSNHVMSSFYEILTGKVGIPGPCAAPLMALIEAFPLKRRDAIQELVDASRFSLDSDDDLIDYRSLFKEDEEGNPEPFVAKLRSQYVSEKQEYLQELKNSLGDVTEVNADDLKAAFCRIDPEINDQTLDAYISLAYQVREEQSDQEAVPVDTVLERLRVGDVRRVRPSTRKGSTTDLEGD
;
A
#
# COMPACT_ATOMS: atom_id res chain seq x y z
N MET A 1 -33.51 -13.54 -41.39
CA MET A 1 -33.87 -13.98 -40.03
C MET A 1 -32.66 -14.67 -39.45
N GLY A 2 -31.93 -13.98 -38.59
CA GLY A 2 -30.74 -14.50 -37.92
C GLY A 2 -31.06 -14.96 -36.50
N ALA A 3 -30.27 -15.91 -35.99
CA ALA A 3 -30.15 -16.16 -34.56
C ALA A 3 -28.84 -16.89 -34.25
N ALA A 4 -28.22 -16.43 -33.15
CA ALA A 4 -27.25 -17.09 -32.29
C ALA A 4 -25.81 -17.25 -32.80
N GLY A 5 -25.04 -16.18 -32.63
CA GLY A 5 -23.58 -16.21 -32.57
C GLY A 5 -23.08 -16.77 -31.24
N TYR A 6 -22.06 -17.62 -31.35
CA TYR A 6 -21.22 -18.08 -30.25
C TYR A 6 -20.38 -16.91 -29.71
N TRP A 7 -20.51 -16.61 -28.41
CA TRP A 7 -19.57 -15.77 -27.67
C TRP A 7 -18.74 -16.67 -26.76
N SER A 8 -17.49 -16.86 -27.15
CA SER A 8 -16.44 -17.51 -26.37
C SER A 8 -15.97 -16.57 -25.26
N THR A 9 -16.20 -17.00 -24.02
CA THR A 9 -15.68 -16.43 -22.79
C THR A 9 -14.20 -16.78 -22.61
N TRP A 10 -13.39 -15.73 -22.46
CA TRP A 10 -12.01 -15.81 -21.98
C TRP A 10 -11.96 -16.29 -20.52
N PRO A 11 -10.97 -17.09 -20.09
CA PRO A 11 -10.81 -17.43 -18.69
C PRO A 11 -9.97 -16.39 -17.92
N ALA A 12 -10.34 -16.31 -16.65
CA ALA A 12 -9.87 -15.39 -15.63
C ALA A 12 -8.42 -15.63 -15.17
N TYR A 13 -7.87 -14.57 -14.60
CA TYR A 13 -6.60 -14.46 -13.89
C TYR A 13 -6.35 -15.61 -12.89
N ALA A 14 -5.20 -16.27 -13.03
CA ALA A 14 -4.61 -17.10 -11.99
C ALA A 14 -3.84 -16.21 -11.00
N ALA A 15 -4.28 -16.21 -9.74
CA ALA A 15 -3.51 -15.69 -8.61
C ALA A 15 -2.60 -16.81 -8.09
N GLY A 16 -1.29 -16.57 -8.08
CA GLY A 16 -0.32 -17.48 -7.48
C GLY A 16 1.02 -16.81 -7.26
N GLN A 17 1.27 -16.36 -6.02
CA GLN A 17 2.56 -16.46 -5.31
C GLN A 17 2.44 -15.85 -3.91
N THR A 18 2.14 -16.70 -2.94
CA THR A 18 2.32 -16.43 -1.52
C THR A 18 3.80 -16.54 -1.17
N VAL A 19 4.45 -15.42 -0.83
CA VAL A 19 5.74 -15.40 -0.14
C VAL A 19 5.49 -15.53 1.35
N LEU A 20 5.98 -16.64 1.92
CA LEU A 20 6.04 -16.90 3.36
C LEU A 20 6.93 -15.85 4.05
N ARG A 21 6.36 -15.02 4.92
CA ARG A 21 7.10 -14.31 5.98
C ARG A 21 6.62 -14.82 7.34
N ASN A 22 7.55 -15.47 8.04
CA ASN A 22 7.41 -15.96 9.41
C ASN A 22 7.32 -14.80 10.40
N HIS A 23 6.21 -14.64 11.15
CA HIS A 23 6.20 -13.96 12.45
C HIS A 23 5.15 -14.55 13.40
N LYS A 24 5.51 -14.56 14.69
CA LYS A 24 4.83 -15.13 15.87
C LYS A 24 3.50 -14.41 16.25
N PRO A 25 2.67 -14.99 17.14
CA PRO A 25 1.24 -14.70 17.22
C PRO A 25 0.87 -13.58 18.21
N CYS A 26 -0.15 -12.79 17.89
CA CYS A 26 -0.81 -11.86 18.82
C CYS A 26 -2.32 -12.15 18.94
N SER A 27 -2.78 -12.04 20.18
CA SER A 27 -4.14 -12.23 20.71
C SER A 27 -5.22 -11.28 20.14
N PRO A 28 -6.52 -11.55 20.39
CA PRO A 28 -7.61 -10.95 19.64
C PRO A 28 -8.03 -9.59 20.23
N VAL A 29 -7.98 -8.53 19.42
CA VAL A 29 -8.58 -7.23 19.75
C VAL A 29 -9.94 -7.11 19.06
N LEU A 30 -10.93 -6.80 19.88
CA LEU A 30 -12.34 -6.65 19.54
C LEU A 30 -12.55 -5.48 18.56
N LEU A 31 -13.24 -5.76 17.46
CA LEU A 31 -13.68 -4.79 16.46
C LEU A 31 -14.71 -3.81 17.06
N ALA A 32 -14.27 -2.63 17.47
CA ALA A 32 -15.14 -1.46 17.56
C ALA A 32 -15.18 -0.77 16.18
N LYS A 33 -16.37 -0.72 15.58
CA LYS A 33 -16.63 -0.02 14.31
C LYS A 33 -16.59 1.50 14.52
N PRO A 34 -15.90 2.29 13.68
CA PRO A 34 -16.13 3.73 13.62
C PRO A 34 -17.35 3.99 12.71
N GLN A 35 -18.50 4.23 13.33
CA GLN A 35 -19.58 5.00 12.70
C GLN A 35 -19.14 6.46 12.69
N GLY A 36 -18.63 6.97 11.56
CA GLY A 36 -18.28 8.40 11.52
C GLY A 36 -17.42 8.88 10.36
N ALA A 37 -17.54 8.33 9.14
CA ALA A 37 -16.79 8.90 8.01
C ALA A 37 -17.40 8.66 6.62
N ARG A 38 -18.70 8.34 6.49
CA ARG A 38 -19.29 8.07 5.17
C ARG A 38 -19.81 9.29 4.40
N ASN A 39 -19.74 10.51 4.94
CA ASN A 39 -20.41 11.68 4.33
C ASN A 39 -19.49 12.83 3.87
N ARG A 40 -18.25 12.57 3.41
CA ARG A 40 -17.36 13.64 2.92
C ARG A 40 -16.66 13.41 1.59
N VAL A 41 -17.15 12.51 0.74
CA VAL A 41 -16.68 12.40 -0.64
C VAL A 41 -17.91 12.36 -1.55
N TRP A 42 -18.57 13.51 -1.72
CA TRP A 42 -19.44 13.89 -2.86
C TRP A 42 -19.94 15.36 -2.73
N LYS A 43 -19.20 16.24 -2.05
CA LYS A 43 -19.42 17.70 -2.12
C LYS A 43 -18.50 18.34 -3.16
N LEU A 44 -18.56 17.82 -4.39
CA LEU A 44 -18.07 18.50 -5.60
C LEU A 44 -19.03 18.13 -6.73
N GLY A 45 -20.30 18.50 -6.54
CA GLY A 45 -21.37 18.17 -7.48
C GLY A 45 -22.64 18.97 -7.31
N THR A 46 -22.63 20.05 -6.53
CA THR A 46 -23.80 20.95 -6.38
C THR A 46 -23.35 22.36 -6.06
N TYR A 47 -22.41 22.92 -6.84
CA TYR A 47 -22.54 24.34 -7.12
C TYR A 47 -23.73 24.43 -8.06
N ARG A 48 -24.88 24.80 -7.51
CA ARG A 48 -25.99 25.31 -8.30
C ARG A 48 -25.50 26.63 -8.88
N ALA A 49 -24.65 26.54 -9.90
CA ALA A 49 -24.60 27.59 -10.90
C ALA A 49 -26.06 27.72 -11.33
N GLU A 50 -26.66 28.87 -11.03
CA GLU A 50 -27.88 29.26 -11.73
C GLU A 50 -27.69 28.89 -13.20
N PRO A 51 -28.68 28.27 -13.85
CA PRO A 51 -28.48 27.76 -15.19
C PRO A 51 -27.97 28.93 -16.05
N LEU A 52 -26.67 28.85 -16.41
CA LEU A 52 -26.02 29.72 -17.37
C LEU A 52 -26.94 30.04 -18.57
N PRO A 53 -27.74 29.08 -19.11
CA PRO A 53 -28.73 29.40 -20.13
C PRO A 53 -29.80 30.43 -19.72
N ALA A 54 -30.29 30.42 -18.48
CA ALA A 54 -31.31 31.36 -18.01
C ALA A 54 -30.75 32.77 -17.79
N LEU A 55 -29.54 32.89 -17.23
CA LEU A 55 -28.87 34.18 -17.04
C LEU A 55 -28.46 34.83 -18.37
N LEU A 56 -27.95 34.04 -19.33
CA LEU A 56 -27.63 34.51 -20.68
C LEU A 56 -28.89 34.94 -21.43
N SER A 57 -29.98 34.18 -21.32
CA SER A 57 -31.26 34.55 -21.95
C SER A 57 -31.86 35.82 -21.33
N PHE A 58 -31.86 35.94 -20.00
CA PHE A 58 -32.42 37.07 -19.26
C PHE A 58 -31.69 38.39 -19.51
N LEU A 59 -30.36 38.37 -19.62
CA LEU A 59 -29.57 39.56 -19.95
C LEU A 59 -29.65 39.89 -21.45
N SER A 60 -29.74 38.90 -22.34
CA SER A 60 -29.73 39.13 -23.79
C SER A 60 -30.97 39.88 -24.32
N GLN A 61 -32.14 39.72 -23.70
CA GLN A 61 -33.38 40.40 -24.13
C GLN A 61 -33.30 41.94 -24.06
N PRO A 62 -32.97 42.56 -22.90
CA PRO A 62 -32.87 44.02 -22.81
C PRO A 62 -31.77 44.60 -23.70
N TYR A 63 -30.63 43.91 -23.86
CA TYR A 63 -29.59 44.36 -24.81
C TYR A 63 -30.04 44.25 -26.28
N ARG A 64 -30.84 43.22 -26.64
CA ARG A 64 -31.42 43.08 -27.99
C ARG A 64 -32.43 44.20 -28.30
N GLU A 65 -33.20 44.64 -27.30
CA GLU A 65 -34.13 45.76 -27.42
C GLU A 65 -33.40 47.11 -27.53
N ILE A 66 -32.36 47.34 -26.71
CA ILE A 66 -31.53 48.56 -26.79
C ILE A 66 -30.82 48.65 -28.15
N PHE A 67 -30.32 47.52 -28.67
CA PHE A 67 -29.65 47.49 -29.97
C PHE A 67 -30.62 47.83 -31.11
N GLU A 68 -31.90 47.44 -31.02
CA GLU A 68 -32.89 47.87 -32.02
C GLU A 68 -33.25 49.33 -31.92
N PHE A 69 -33.38 49.85 -30.70
CA PHE A 69 -33.55 51.28 -30.50
C PHE A 69 -32.37 52.05 -31.12
N PHE A 70 -31.15 51.53 -31.00
CA PHE A 70 -29.96 52.12 -31.62
C PHE A 70 -30.03 52.06 -33.15
N ILE A 71 -30.41 50.92 -33.75
CA ILE A 71 -30.55 50.74 -35.20
C ILE A 71 -31.60 51.70 -35.79
N ASP A 72 -32.71 51.93 -35.09
CA ASP A 72 -33.79 52.79 -35.58
C ASP A 72 -33.45 54.29 -35.56
N ASN A 73 -32.57 54.72 -34.64
CA ASN A 73 -32.10 56.10 -34.57
C ASN A 73 -31.01 56.43 -35.61
N PHE A 74 -30.15 55.46 -35.98
CA PHE A 74 -29.04 55.68 -36.91
C PHE A 74 -29.36 55.23 -38.35
N LYS A 75 -30.22 55.99 -39.03
CA LYS A 75 -30.77 55.63 -40.36
C LYS A 75 -29.74 55.41 -41.47
N THR A 76 -28.60 56.11 -41.45
CA THR A 76 -27.55 56.01 -42.49
C THR A 76 -26.74 54.71 -42.40
N TYR A 77 -26.59 54.16 -41.20
CA TYR A 77 -25.78 52.95 -40.92
C TYR A 77 -26.64 51.71 -40.61
N LYS A 78 -27.97 51.85 -40.68
CA LYS A 78 -28.97 50.80 -40.41
C LYS A 78 -28.69 49.47 -41.13
N PRO A 79 -28.31 49.41 -42.42
CA PRO A 79 -28.00 48.14 -43.08
C PRO A 79 -26.81 47.40 -42.45
N LEU A 80 -25.77 48.13 -42.05
CA LEU A 80 -24.59 47.57 -41.42
C LEU A 80 -24.90 47.06 -40.00
N LEU A 81 -25.57 47.87 -39.19
CA LEU A 81 -25.91 47.50 -37.81
C LEU A 81 -26.91 46.33 -37.76
N SER A 82 -27.85 46.25 -38.70
CA SER A 82 -28.76 45.11 -38.85
C SER A 82 -28.04 43.83 -39.28
N ALA A 83 -27.05 43.93 -40.18
CA ALA A 83 -26.21 42.80 -40.58
C ALA A 83 -25.37 42.27 -39.39
N ILE A 84 -24.75 43.18 -38.63
CA ILE A 84 -24.00 42.84 -37.42
C ILE A 84 -24.93 42.16 -36.39
N LYS A 85 -26.12 42.73 -36.15
CA LYS A 85 -27.12 42.13 -35.25
C LYS A 85 -27.47 40.71 -35.69
N LYS A 86 -27.77 40.51 -36.97
CA LYS A 86 -28.14 39.19 -37.52
C LYS A 86 -27.04 38.14 -37.31
N GLU A 87 -25.78 38.50 -37.49
CA GLU A 87 -24.64 37.59 -37.24
C GLU A 87 -24.52 37.21 -35.75
N TYR A 88 -24.70 38.17 -34.83
CA TYR A 88 -24.73 37.89 -33.40
C TYR A 88 -25.93 37.02 -32.98
N GLU A 89 -27.10 37.26 -33.55
CA GLU A 89 -28.29 36.44 -33.29
C GLU A 89 -28.11 35.00 -33.83
N ALA A 90 -27.48 34.83 -34.98
CA ALA A 90 -27.17 33.52 -35.55
C ALA A 90 -26.15 32.74 -34.70
N THR A 91 -25.10 33.41 -34.22
CA THR A 91 -24.08 32.79 -33.36
C THR A 91 -24.64 32.42 -31.98
N LEU A 92 -25.49 33.27 -31.38
CA LEU A 92 -26.18 32.94 -30.13
C LEU A 92 -27.13 31.74 -30.30
N ALA A 93 -27.91 31.69 -31.38
CA ALA A 93 -28.80 30.56 -31.66
C ALA A 93 -28.03 29.23 -31.82
N HIS A 94 -26.87 29.28 -32.49
CA HIS A 94 -25.99 28.13 -32.61
C HIS A 94 -25.44 27.66 -31.26
N GLN A 95 -25.02 28.59 -30.39
CA GLN A 95 -24.54 28.27 -29.04
C GLN A 95 -25.65 27.67 -28.16
N GLU A 96 -26.87 28.18 -28.22
CA GLU A 96 -28.01 27.61 -27.50
C GLU A 96 -28.33 26.19 -27.98
N GLU A 97 -28.23 25.92 -29.28
CA GLU A 97 -28.43 24.59 -29.84
C GLU A 97 -27.34 23.61 -29.39
N MET A 98 -26.09 24.06 -29.35
CA MET A 98 -24.98 23.30 -28.77
C MET A 98 -25.21 22.98 -27.28
N ILE A 99 -25.68 23.95 -26.48
CA ILE A 99 -26.01 23.72 -25.07
C ILE A 99 -27.14 22.68 -24.94
N ARG A 100 -28.21 22.79 -25.74
CA ARG A 100 -29.31 21.82 -25.76
C ARG A 100 -28.84 20.41 -26.13
N ALA A 101 -27.90 20.29 -27.06
CA ALA A 101 -27.33 19.00 -27.47
C ALA A 101 -26.43 18.36 -26.39
N LEU A 102 -25.79 19.17 -25.54
CA LEU A 102 -24.90 18.69 -24.47
C LEU A 102 -25.65 18.23 -23.22
N GLU A 103 -26.84 18.75 -22.95
CA GLU A 103 -27.65 18.40 -21.76
C GLU A 103 -27.96 16.89 -21.64
N PRO A 104 -28.41 16.17 -22.70
CA PRO A 104 -28.65 14.72 -22.60
C PRO A 104 -27.35 13.92 -22.37
N LEU A 105 -26.21 14.38 -22.90
CA LEU A 105 -24.91 13.76 -22.63
C LEU A 105 -24.53 13.89 -21.15
N LYS A 106 -24.75 15.06 -20.55
CA LYS A 106 -24.49 15.30 -19.13
C LYS A 106 -25.33 14.37 -18.24
N VAL A 107 -26.61 14.19 -18.57
CA VAL A 107 -27.50 13.26 -17.87
C VAL A 107 -27.00 11.82 -18.02
N MET A 108 -26.62 11.40 -19.23
CA MET A 108 -26.10 10.05 -19.48
C MET A 108 -24.80 9.77 -18.72
N VAL A 109 -23.88 10.73 -18.65
CA VAL A 109 -22.63 10.58 -17.87
C VAL A 109 -22.95 10.45 -16.38
N ALA A 110 -23.91 11.22 -15.86
CA ALA A 110 -24.33 11.11 -14.48
C ALA A 110 -24.96 9.74 -14.17
N THR A 111 -25.80 9.20 -15.07
CA THR A 111 -26.41 7.87 -14.87
C THR A 111 -25.39 6.75 -14.92
N VAL A 112 -24.48 6.77 -15.91
CA VAL A 112 -23.41 5.76 -16.01
C VAL A 112 -22.44 5.85 -14.82
N SER A 113 -22.13 7.07 -14.36
CA SER A 113 -21.33 7.25 -13.14
C SER A 113 -22.00 6.62 -11.92
N GLU A 114 -23.31 6.79 -11.76
CA GLU A 114 -24.07 6.22 -10.65
C GLU A 114 -24.19 4.69 -10.75
N GLU A 115 -24.33 4.14 -11.95
CA GLU A 115 -24.31 2.68 -12.15
C GLU A 115 -22.94 2.09 -11.79
N CYS A 116 -21.85 2.74 -12.18
CA CYS A 116 -20.50 2.34 -11.81
C CYS A 116 -20.27 2.38 -10.29
N THR A 117 -20.72 3.44 -9.60
CA THR A 117 -20.59 3.53 -8.14
C THR A 117 -21.37 2.42 -7.44
N GLN A 118 -22.58 2.11 -7.92
CA GLN A 118 -23.39 1.00 -7.39
C GLN A 118 -22.74 -0.37 -7.60
N GLN A 119 -22.15 -0.61 -8.78
CA GLN A 119 -21.42 -1.86 -9.05
C GLN A 119 -20.20 -2.03 -8.13
N ILE A 120 -19.44 -0.95 -7.91
CA ILE A 120 -18.29 -0.97 -6.99
C ILE A 120 -18.75 -1.31 -5.57
N LEU A 121 -19.83 -0.70 -5.10
CA LEU A 121 -20.37 -0.98 -3.76
C LEU A 121 -20.87 -2.42 -3.62
N ALA A 122 -21.53 -2.97 -4.65
CA ALA A 122 -21.99 -4.35 -4.66
C ALA A 122 -20.83 -5.35 -4.60
N LEU A 123 -19.76 -5.10 -5.35
CA LEU A 123 -18.54 -5.92 -5.31
C LEU A 123 -17.87 -5.85 -3.92
N GLN A 124 -17.74 -4.66 -3.34
CA GLN A 124 -17.16 -4.48 -2.01
C GLN A 124 -17.94 -5.24 -0.92
N GLU A 125 -19.28 -5.25 -0.97
CA GLU A 125 -20.07 -6.01 0.00
C GLU A 125 -19.91 -7.52 -0.21
N LYS A 126 -19.83 -8.00 -1.46
CA LYS A 126 -19.56 -9.40 -1.77
C LYS A 126 -18.20 -9.85 -1.23
N GLU A 127 -17.14 -9.09 -1.50
CA GLU A 127 -15.79 -9.37 -0.99
C GLU A 127 -15.77 -9.41 0.55
N LYS A 128 -16.48 -8.49 1.20
CA LYS A 128 -16.57 -8.45 2.66
C LYS A 128 -17.25 -9.69 3.24
N VAL A 129 -18.31 -10.18 2.62
CA VAL A 129 -18.98 -11.43 3.03
C VAL A 129 -18.01 -12.61 2.87
N GLU A 130 -17.34 -12.71 1.72
CA GLU A 130 -16.38 -13.78 1.43
C GLU A 130 -15.21 -13.79 2.43
N ILE A 131 -14.60 -12.63 2.70
CA ILE A 131 -13.53 -12.48 3.70
C ILE A 131 -14.01 -12.95 5.08
N ASN A 132 -15.25 -12.65 5.47
CA ASN A 132 -15.78 -13.07 6.76
C ASN A 132 -16.00 -14.59 6.81
N THR A 133 -16.49 -15.20 5.74
CA THR A 133 -16.64 -16.67 5.66
C THR A 133 -15.29 -17.37 5.75
N LEU A 134 -14.27 -16.91 5.01
CA LEU A 134 -12.91 -17.45 5.05
C LEU A 134 -12.26 -17.28 6.42
N LYS A 135 -12.52 -16.16 7.11
CA LYS A 135 -12.05 -15.96 8.49
C LYS A 135 -12.65 -16.98 9.47
N GLN A 136 -13.95 -17.29 9.32
CA GLN A 136 -14.61 -18.29 10.15
C GLN A 136 -14.07 -19.70 9.89
N GLU A 137 -13.87 -20.06 8.62
CA GLU A 137 -13.30 -21.34 8.22
C GLU A 137 -11.85 -21.49 8.70
N LYS A 138 -11.01 -20.45 8.55
CA LYS A 138 -9.66 -20.43 9.11
C LYS A 138 -9.66 -20.70 10.61
N LEU A 139 -10.57 -20.06 11.35
CA LEU A 139 -10.67 -20.24 12.80
C LEU A 139 -11.08 -21.68 13.14
N HIS A 140 -12.02 -22.26 12.38
CA HIS A 140 -12.44 -23.64 12.55
C HIS A 140 -11.27 -24.62 12.30
N LEU A 141 -10.52 -24.44 11.21
CA LEU A 141 -9.38 -25.27 10.87
C LEU A 141 -8.25 -25.17 11.90
N LEU A 142 -7.99 -23.98 12.45
CA LEU A 142 -7.00 -23.82 13.52
C LEU A 142 -7.38 -24.62 14.78
N LYS A 143 -8.65 -24.58 15.19
CA LYS A 143 -9.13 -25.38 16.32
C LYS A 143 -8.97 -26.88 16.08
N LEU A 144 -9.24 -27.34 14.86
CA LEU A 144 -9.06 -28.75 14.49
C LEU A 144 -7.58 -29.15 14.55
N ILE A 145 -6.68 -28.31 14.03
CA ILE A 145 -5.23 -28.53 14.10
C ILE A 145 -4.76 -28.65 15.55
N ASP A 146 -5.24 -27.76 16.43
CA ASP A 146 -4.84 -27.78 17.83
C ASP A 146 -5.34 -29.05 18.54
N SER A 147 -6.59 -29.47 18.28
CA SER A 147 -7.13 -30.75 18.77
C SER A 147 -6.30 -31.94 18.31
N MET A 148 -5.97 -32.01 17.02
CA MET A 148 -5.15 -33.10 16.47
C MET A 148 -3.72 -33.11 17.02
N LYS A 149 -3.15 -31.93 17.32
CA LYS A 149 -1.84 -31.82 17.97
C LYS A 149 -1.88 -32.33 19.41
N GLU A 150 -2.93 -32.02 20.16
CA GLU A 150 -3.12 -32.52 21.53
C GLU A 150 -3.26 -34.05 21.54
N GLU A 151 -4.04 -34.61 20.62
CA GLU A 151 -4.17 -36.06 20.45
C GLU A 151 -2.83 -36.72 20.11
N ASN A 152 -2.07 -36.16 19.16
CA ASN A 152 -0.74 -36.66 18.82
C ASN A 152 0.22 -36.62 20.01
N CYS A 153 0.23 -35.54 20.79
CA CYS A 153 1.04 -35.45 22.01
C CYS A 153 0.65 -36.52 23.05
N SER A 154 -0.65 -36.79 23.21
CA SER A 154 -1.17 -37.82 24.09
C SER A 154 -0.73 -39.22 23.66
N LEU A 155 -0.92 -39.54 22.37
CA LEU A 155 -0.51 -40.83 21.79
C LEU A 155 1.01 -41.02 21.88
N GLN A 156 1.79 -40.00 21.53
CA GLN A 156 3.25 -40.04 21.65
C GLN A 156 3.68 -40.32 23.10
N THR A 157 2.98 -39.73 24.07
CA THR A 157 3.27 -39.96 25.49
C THR A 157 2.94 -41.40 25.89
N GLN A 158 1.85 -41.99 25.41
CA GLN A 158 1.55 -43.41 25.64
C GLN A 158 2.61 -44.33 25.04
N VAL A 159 3.04 -44.06 23.81
CA VAL A 159 4.11 -44.84 23.15
C VAL A 159 5.40 -44.76 23.94
N ASN A 160 5.86 -43.55 24.26
CA ASN A 160 7.15 -43.34 24.92
C ASN A 160 7.16 -43.82 26.37
N LYS A 161 6.10 -43.60 27.14
CA LYS A 161 6.09 -43.96 28.56
C LYS A 161 5.63 -45.38 28.79
N ARG A 162 4.55 -45.82 28.16
CA ARG A 162 3.91 -47.09 28.51
C ARG A 162 4.46 -48.24 27.69
N LEU A 163 4.46 -48.08 26.37
CA LEU A 163 4.85 -49.17 25.47
C LEU A 163 6.36 -49.41 25.51
N GLN A 164 7.18 -48.37 25.45
CA GLN A 164 8.64 -48.55 25.54
C GLN A 164 9.08 -49.13 26.89
N MET A 165 8.50 -48.69 28.02
CA MET A 165 8.82 -49.26 29.33
C MET A 165 8.39 -50.72 29.42
N SER A 166 7.15 -51.05 29.01
CA SER A 166 6.66 -52.42 29.00
C SER A 166 7.53 -53.34 28.15
N VAL A 167 7.94 -52.90 26.96
CA VAL A 167 8.84 -53.67 26.09
C VAL A 167 10.20 -53.88 26.77
N ALA A 168 10.79 -52.85 27.39
CA ALA A 168 12.06 -52.98 28.11
C ALA A 168 11.99 -53.94 29.31
N GLU A 169 10.87 -53.92 30.04
CA GLU A 169 10.60 -54.85 31.14
C GLU A 169 10.47 -56.30 30.65
N GLU A 170 9.75 -56.54 29.54
CA GLU A 170 9.65 -57.87 28.94
C GLU A 170 11.01 -58.37 28.44
N TYR A 171 11.83 -57.51 27.83
CA TYR A 171 13.19 -57.86 27.42
C TYR A 171 14.07 -58.26 28.60
N THR A 172 13.96 -57.56 29.72
CA THR A 172 14.73 -57.88 30.94
C THR A 172 14.30 -59.22 31.51
N ARG A 173 12.98 -59.48 31.61
CA ARG A 173 12.43 -60.77 32.03
C ARG A 173 12.90 -61.92 31.14
N TYR A 174 12.92 -61.73 29.83
CA TYR A 174 13.42 -62.74 28.89
C TYR A 174 14.90 -63.07 29.12
N LEU A 175 15.74 -62.07 29.39
CA LEU A 175 17.16 -62.28 29.68
C LEU A 175 17.38 -63.02 31.01
N GLU A 176 16.64 -62.64 32.05
CA GLU A 176 16.64 -63.32 33.34
C GLU A 176 16.21 -64.79 33.18
N GLU A 177 15.14 -65.05 32.43
CA GLU A 177 14.66 -66.41 32.15
C GLU A 177 15.71 -67.23 31.38
N CYS A 178 16.35 -66.65 30.35
CA CYS A 178 17.44 -67.30 29.63
C CYS A 178 18.61 -67.65 30.53
N SER A 179 18.99 -66.75 31.44
CA SER A 179 20.07 -66.98 32.41
C SER A 179 19.71 -68.12 33.38
N ALA A 180 18.47 -68.17 33.85
CA ALA A 180 17.95 -69.22 34.72
C ALA A 180 17.92 -70.58 34.00
N ARG A 181 17.47 -70.62 32.74
CA ARG A 181 17.49 -71.83 31.90
C ARG A 181 18.91 -72.34 31.68
N LYS A 182 19.87 -71.44 31.41
CA LYS A 182 21.29 -71.81 31.25
C LYS A 182 21.86 -72.43 32.53
N LEU A 183 21.54 -71.87 33.70
CA LEU A 183 21.95 -72.40 34.99
C LEU A 183 21.31 -73.77 35.29
N LEU A 184 20.03 -73.93 34.99
CA LEU A 184 19.32 -75.20 35.16
C LEU A 184 19.88 -76.29 34.24
N LEU A 185 20.18 -75.96 32.98
CA LEU A 185 20.83 -76.89 32.04
C LEU A 185 22.22 -77.29 32.54
N ALA A 186 23.02 -76.36 33.05
CA ALA A 186 24.32 -76.67 33.65
C ALA A 186 24.16 -77.66 34.82
N LYS A 187 23.20 -77.40 35.72
CA LYS A 187 22.91 -78.26 36.88
C LYS A 187 22.34 -79.63 36.48
N LEU A 188 21.52 -79.71 35.42
CA LEU A 188 21.02 -80.97 34.87
C LEU A 188 22.13 -81.78 34.20
N ASN A 189 23.04 -81.11 33.48
CA ASN A 189 24.20 -81.75 32.87
C ASN A 189 25.20 -82.26 33.92
N GLU A 190 25.38 -81.52 35.03
CA GLU A 190 26.09 -82.02 36.22
C GLU A 190 25.41 -83.26 36.82
N ARG A 191 24.07 -83.26 36.93
CA ARG A 191 23.30 -84.41 37.39
C ARG A 191 23.25 -85.59 36.41
N GLN A 192 23.38 -85.36 35.10
CA GLN A 192 23.49 -86.45 34.12
C GLN A 192 24.90 -87.05 34.08
N ASN A 193 25.91 -86.28 34.50
CA ASN A 193 27.25 -86.81 34.81
C ASN A 193 27.28 -87.61 36.13
N GLU A 194 26.25 -87.48 36.97
CA GLU A 194 25.98 -88.37 38.12
C GLU A 194 24.89 -89.39 37.72
N GLN A 195 25.28 -90.55 37.18
CA GLN A 195 24.31 -91.62 36.92
C GLN A 195 23.45 -91.91 38.16
N PRO A 196 22.14 -92.16 37.94
CA PRO A 196 21.73 -93.54 38.18
C PRO A 196 20.84 -94.11 37.07
N GLU A 197 21.03 -95.41 36.95
CA GLU A 197 20.41 -96.36 36.04
C GLU A 197 18.91 -96.60 36.38
N GLY A 198 18.11 -96.88 35.35
CA GLY A 198 16.87 -97.64 35.45
C GLY A 198 15.60 -96.87 35.82
N GLU A 199 14.83 -96.43 34.82
CA GLU A 199 13.45 -95.98 35.03
C GLU A 199 12.53 -97.16 35.43
N ASP A 200 12.05 -97.12 36.67
CA ASP A 200 11.13 -98.08 37.27
C ASP A 200 9.71 -97.97 36.67
N VAL A 201 9.08 -99.10 36.35
CA VAL A 201 7.70 -99.18 35.84
C VAL A 201 6.71 -98.48 36.79
N VAL A 202 7.03 -98.46 38.09
CA VAL A 202 6.24 -97.74 39.10
C VAL A 202 6.26 -96.21 38.86
N MET A 203 7.40 -95.64 38.47
CA MET A 203 7.52 -94.21 38.13
C MET A 203 6.67 -93.85 36.91
N LEU A 204 6.67 -94.70 35.88
CA LEU A 204 5.82 -94.50 34.71
C LEU A 204 4.33 -94.60 35.05
N THR A 205 3.92 -95.51 35.94
CA THR A 205 2.52 -95.57 36.38
C THR A 205 2.11 -94.38 37.25
N LEU A 206 3.01 -93.87 38.09
CA LEU A 206 2.78 -92.65 38.87
C LEU A 206 2.69 -91.42 37.95
N ALA A 207 3.59 -91.30 36.97
CA ALA A 207 3.57 -90.24 35.97
C ALA A 207 2.29 -90.27 35.13
N LEU A 208 1.83 -91.45 34.70
CA LEU A 208 0.56 -91.61 33.99
C LEU A 208 -0.63 -91.15 34.84
N LYS A 209 -0.63 -91.49 36.14
CA LYS A 209 -1.69 -91.08 37.07
C LYS A 209 -1.70 -89.55 37.27
N MET A 210 -0.52 -88.95 37.44
CA MET A 210 -0.37 -87.49 37.54
C MET A 210 -0.82 -86.81 36.25
N ALA A 211 -0.41 -87.32 35.07
CA ALA A 211 -0.83 -86.78 33.78
C ALA A 211 -2.35 -86.84 33.58
N ARG A 212 -3.02 -87.91 34.03
CA ARG A 212 -4.49 -88.00 33.99
C ARG A 212 -5.16 -87.02 34.94
N GLN A 213 -4.58 -86.81 36.11
CA GLN A 213 -5.10 -85.85 37.09
C GLN A 213 -4.92 -84.41 36.60
N ASP A 214 -3.77 -84.09 36.01
CA ASP A 214 -3.48 -82.79 35.41
C ASP A 214 -4.37 -82.54 34.19
N LEU A 215 -4.61 -83.54 33.34
CA LEU A 215 -5.59 -83.45 32.25
C LEU A 215 -6.98 -83.09 32.79
N THR A 216 -7.41 -83.76 33.87
CA THR A 216 -8.72 -83.50 34.46
C THR A 216 -8.80 -82.09 35.03
N LYS A 217 -7.72 -81.65 35.70
CA LYS A 217 -7.62 -80.30 36.26
C LYS A 217 -7.65 -79.24 35.16
N ALA A 218 -6.87 -79.42 34.10
CA ALA A 218 -6.85 -78.53 32.93
C ALA A 218 -8.21 -78.50 32.23
N GLN A 219 -8.92 -79.63 32.15
CA GLN A 219 -10.27 -79.66 31.56
C GLN A 219 -11.28 -78.88 32.40
N VAL A 220 -11.17 -78.94 33.73
CA VAL A 220 -12.01 -78.16 34.65
C VAL A 220 -11.70 -76.66 34.55
N GLU A 221 -10.42 -76.29 34.52
CA GLU A 221 -9.99 -74.89 34.33
C GLU A 221 -10.44 -74.35 32.97
N LEU A 222 -10.34 -75.15 31.91
CA LEU A 222 -10.83 -74.80 30.57
C LEU A 222 -12.35 -74.59 30.57
N ASN A 223 -13.11 -75.48 31.22
CA ASN A 223 -14.56 -75.33 31.32
C ASN A 223 -14.95 -74.10 32.15
N ALA A 224 -14.20 -73.79 33.22
CA ALA A 224 -14.39 -72.57 34.01
C ALA A 224 -14.09 -71.32 33.18
N MET A 225 -12.98 -71.31 32.42
CA MET A 225 -12.65 -70.22 31.51
C MET A 225 -13.71 -70.05 30.42
N ILE A 226 -14.20 -71.14 29.81
CA ILE A 226 -15.28 -71.06 28.81
C ILE A 226 -16.56 -70.47 29.42
N ALA A 227 -16.90 -70.81 30.66
CA ALA A 227 -18.05 -70.25 31.36
C ALA A 227 -17.85 -68.77 31.75
N GLU A 228 -16.66 -68.39 32.21
CA GLU A 228 -16.32 -67.01 32.59
C GLU A 228 -16.22 -66.08 31.38
N TYR A 229 -15.71 -66.56 30.24
CA TYR A 229 -15.50 -65.77 29.02
C TYR A 229 -16.61 -65.93 27.96
N GLY A 230 -17.55 -66.85 28.16
CA GLY A 230 -18.64 -67.14 27.21
C GLY A 230 -19.60 -65.97 26.96
N ASP A 231 -19.77 -65.07 27.93
CA ASP A 231 -20.66 -63.90 27.88
C ASP A 231 -19.92 -62.54 27.82
N VAL A 232 -18.58 -62.53 27.79
CA VAL A 232 -17.77 -61.31 27.95
C VAL A 232 -17.74 -60.45 26.67
N VAL A 233 -18.04 -61.04 25.52
CA VAL A 233 -18.33 -60.30 24.29
C VAL A 233 -19.63 -60.87 23.71
N PRO A 234 -20.76 -60.16 23.82
CA PRO A 234 -21.98 -60.55 23.12
C PRO A 234 -21.64 -60.80 21.65
N ARG A 235 -21.99 -61.97 21.12
CA ARG A 235 -21.69 -62.36 19.73
C ARG A 235 -22.09 -61.28 18.71
N ARG A 236 -23.17 -60.54 19.02
CA ARG A 236 -23.62 -59.38 18.26
C ARG A 236 -22.57 -58.26 18.16
N ASP A 237 -21.89 -57.96 19.25
CA ASP A 237 -20.89 -56.88 19.29
C ASP A 237 -19.63 -57.30 18.52
N PHE A 238 -19.22 -58.57 18.64
CA PHE A 238 -18.14 -59.14 17.83
C PHE A 238 -18.48 -59.09 16.33
N GLU A 239 -19.66 -59.58 15.93
CA GLU A 239 -20.12 -59.54 14.53
C GLU A 239 -20.24 -58.08 14.03
N SER A 240 -20.65 -57.14 14.89
CA SER A 240 -20.70 -55.71 14.54
C SER A 240 -19.32 -55.10 14.36
N LEU A 241 -18.34 -55.52 15.15
CA LEU A 241 -16.96 -55.04 15.09
C LEU A 241 -16.23 -55.64 13.89
N GLU A 242 -16.45 -56.93 13.61
CA GLU A 242 -15.95 -57.63 12.43
C GLU A 242 -16.48 -56.99 11.15
N LYS A 243 -17.78 -56.64 11.12
CA LYS A 243 -18.36 -55.88 10.02
C LYS A 243 -17.69 -54.51 9.84
N LYS A 244 -17.54 -53.73 10.92
CA LYS A 244 -16.85 -52.41 10.86
C LYS A 244 -15.42 -52.54 10.38
N TYR A 245 -14.70 -53.57 10.82
CA TYR A 245 -13.34 -53.83 10.37
C TYR A 245 -13.30 -54.17 8.87
N SER A 246 -14.24 -55.00 8.40
CA SER A 246 -14.38 -55.30 6.97
C SER A 246 -14.72 -54.06 6.14
N ASP A 247 -15.63 -53.20 6.62
CA ASP A 247 -16.01 -51.96 5.93
C ASP A 247 -14.81 -51.00 5.86
N LEU A 248 -14.07 -50.83 6.97
CA LEU A 248 -12.88 -49.99 7.03
C LEU A 248 -11.76 -50.54 6.12
N LEU A 249 -11.59 -51.86 6.06
CA LEU A 249 -10.63 -52.50 5.17
C LEU A 249 -10.95 -52.16 3.70
N GLN A 250 -12.22 -52.28 3.29
CA GLN A 250 -12.65 -51.90 1.95
C GLN A 250 -12.40 -50.41 1.66
N GLU A 251 -12.71 -49.53 2.61
CA GLU A 251 -12.45 -48.09 2.48
C GLU A 251 -10.95 -47.81 2.28
N THR A 252 -10.08 -48.42 3.07
CA THR A 252 -8.62 -48.27 2.91
C THR A 252 -8.11 -48.80 1.56
N GLU A 253 -8.69 -49.88 1.04
CA GLU A 253 -8.36 -50.38 -0.30
C GLU A 253 -8.82 -49.42 -1.40
N THR A 254 -9.97 -48.76 -1.25
CA THR A 254 -10.43 -47.74 -2.19
C THR A 254 -9.54 -46.50 -2.18
N LEU A 255 -9.22 -45.96 -1.00
CA LEU A 255 -8.31 -44.81 -0.88
C LEU A 255 -6.92 -45.13 -1.45
N ARG A 256 -6.42 -46.36 -1.26
CA ARG A 256 -5.15 -46.77 -1.85
C ARG A 256 -5.20 -46.71 -3.39
N LYS A 257 -6.28 -47.21 -3.99
CA LYS A 257 -6.46 -47.14 -5.45
C LYS A 257 -6.56 -45.71 -5.96
N ASP A 258 -7.28 -44.85 -5.25
CA ASP A 258 -7.41 -43.43 -5.62
C ASP A 258 -6.07 -42.70 -5.52
N PHE A 259 -5.26 -43.01 -4.50
CA PHE A 259 -3.90 -42.49 -4.36
C PHE A 259 -2.99 -42.95 -5.49
N ASP A 260 -3.02 -44.24 -5.84
CA ASP A 260 -2.26 -44.79 -6.94
C ASP A 260 -2.67 -44.12 -8.27
N GLN A 261 -3.97 -43.91 -8.49
CA GLN A 261 -4.47 -43.18 -9.65
C GLN A 261 -3.97 -41.72 -9.69
N LEU A 262 -4.09 -40.99 -8.57
CA LEU A 262 -3.63 -39.60 -8.50
C LEU A 262 -2.11 -39.49 -8.72
N HIS A 263 -1.35 -40.48 -8.24
CA HIS A 263 0.08 -40.55 -8.45
C HIS A 263 0.43 -40.76 -9.93
N GLU A 264 -0.29 -41.64 -10.62
CA GLU A 264 -0.15 -41.83 -12.08
C GLU A 264 -0.55 -40.55 -12.86
N GLU A 265 -1.67 -39.92 -12.51
CA GLU A 265 -2.10 -38.65 -13.13
C GLU A 265 -1.04 -37.55 -12.94
N TYR A 266 -0.48 -37.43 -11.74
CA TYR A 266 0.62 -36.51 -11.48
C TYR A 266 1.87 -36.83 -12.31
N GLY A 267 2.21 -38.12 -12.46
CA GLY A 267 3.27 -38.59 -13.33
C GLY A 267 3.06 -38.18 -14.79
N THR A 268 1.84 -38.37 -15.32
CA THR A 268 1.49 -37.92 -16.68
C THR A 268 1.58 -36.41 -16.84
N LEU A 269 1.16 -35.64 -15.83
CA LEU A 269 1.25 -34.18 -15.87
C LEU A 269 2.71 -33.69 -15.87
N LEU A 270 3.57 -34.34 -15.08
CA LEU A 270 5.01 -34.07 -15.11
C LEU A 270 5.61 -34.36 -16.48
N GLU A 271 5.20 -35.46 -17.11
CA GLU A 271 5.67 -35.82 -18.44
C GLU A 271 5.20 -34.82 -19.50
N VAL A 272 3.92 -34.43 -19.48
CA VAL A 272 3.40 -33.37 -20.35
C VAL A 272 4.14 -32.05 -20.11
N HIS A 273 4.44 -31.71 -18.87
CA HIS A 273 5.22 -30.51 -18.56
C HIS A 273 6.65 -30.60 -19.10
N ARG A 274 7.28 -31.78 -19.03
CA ARG A 274 8.61 -32.06 -19.59
C ARG A 274 8.59 -31.91 -21.11
N GLU A 275 7.64 -32.56 -21.79
CA GLU A 275 7.46 -32.44 -23.24
C GLU A 275 7.15 -31.00 -23.66
N THR A 276 6.26 -30.30 -22.96
CA THR A 276 5.96 -28.88 -23.24
C THR A 276 7.16 -27.96 -22.94
N ALA A 277 8.07 -28.35 -22.05
CA ALA A 277 9.31 -27.63 -21.80
C ALA A 277 10.35 -27.91 -22.90
N GLU A 278 10.40 -29.13 -23.42
CA GLU A 278 11.23 -29.54 -24.55
C GLU A 278 10.74 -28.90 -25.86
N ASP A 279 9.43 -28.85 -26.11
CA ASP A 279 8.80 -28.15 -27.24
C ASP A 279 8.99 -26.62 -27.15
N ARG A 280 9.05 -26.07 -25.93
CA ARG A 280 9.44 -24.66 -25.69
C ARG A 280 10.94 -24.40 -25.87
N GLY A 281 11.75 -25.44 -26.09
CA GLY A 281 13.17 -25.33 -26.46
C GLY A 281 13.39 -24.85 -27.90
N GLY A 282 12.37 -24.89 -28.75
CA GLY A 282 12.41 -24.45 -30.14
C GLY A 282 11.70 -23.12 -30.39
N SER A 283 12.38 -22.00 -30.15
CA SER A 283 12.04 -20.65 -30.64
C SER A 283 10.81 -19.95 -30.02
N HIS A 284 11.04 -18.83 -29.31
CA HIS A 284 10.68 -17.48 -29.81
C HIS A 284 11.10 -16.31 -28.90
N THR A 285 11.67 -16.53 -27.70
CA THR A 285 12.50 -15.52 -27.00
C THR A 285 13.53 -16.17 -26.07
N PRO A 286 14.80 -16.36 -26.48
CA PRO A 286 15.83 -16.83 -25.56
C PRO A 286 16.05 -15.76 -24.48
N ARG A 287 15.97 -16.16 -23.21
CA ARG A 287 16.33 -15.28 -22.09
C ARG A 287 17.78 -14.80 -22.29
N PRO A 288 18.06 -13.49 -22.18
CA PRO A 288 19.42 -12.98 -22.36
C PRO A 288 20.40 -13.66 -21.40
N ASN A 289 21.56 -14.06 -21.92
CA ASN A 289 22.63 -14.56 -21.08
C ASN A 289 23.30 -13.38 -20.34
N TRP A 290 22.79 -13.09 -19.15
CA TRP A 290 23.26 -12.00 -18.30
C TRP A 290 24.70 -12.17 -17.79
N ALA A 291 25.27 -13.38 -17.84
CA ALA A 291 26.67 -13.58 -17.44
C ALA A 291 27.63 -12.85 -18.38
N LYS A 292 27.30 -12.73 -19.68
CA LYS A 292 28.10 -12.00 -20.67
C LYS A 292 28.23 -10.50 -20.37
N CYS A 293 27.32 -9.91 -19.60
CA CYS A 293 27.39 -8.49 -19.24
C CYS A 293 28.62 -8.16 -18.39
N SER A 294 29.16 -9.15 -17.65
CA SER A 294 30.40 -8.99 -16.90
C SER A 294 31.63 -8.68 -17.77
N GLU A 295 31.62 -9.11 -19.04
CA GLU A 295 32.72 -8.87 -20.00
C GLU A 295 32.69 -7.42 -20.53
N VAL A 296 31.50 -6.81 -20.57
CA VAL A 296 31.29 -5.47 -21.15
C VAL A 296 31.40 -4.36 -20.10
N ILE A 297 31.10 -4.67 -18.83
CA ILE A 297 31.06 -3.71 -17.73
C ILE A 297 32.45 -3.57 -17.06
N ARG A 298 32.93 -2.33 -16.89
CA ARG A 298 34.16 -2.08 -16.13
C ARG A 298 34.00 -2.53 -14.68
N GLY A 299 34.91 -3.36 -14.20
CA GLY A 299 34.82 -3.98 -12.87
C GLY A 299 34.34 -5.43 -12.88
N GLY A 300 34.09 -6.00 -14.06
CA GLY A 300 33.96 -7.44 -14.27
C GLY A 300 32.77 -8.09 -13.55
N GLU A 301 32.93 -9.38 -13.26
CA GLU A 301 31.90 -10.20 -12.62
C GLU A 301 31.51 -9.70 -11.23
N GLU A 302 32.46 -9.23 -10.41
CA GLU A 302 32.14 -8.75 -9.07
C GLU A 302 31.22 -7.52 -9.06
N ARG A 303 31.49 -6.54 -9.93
CA ARG A 303 30.66 -5.34 -10.00
C ARG A 303 29.30 -5.66 -10.63
N TRP A 304 29.26 -6.51 -11.65
CA TRP A 304 28.00 -6.97 -12.24
C TRP A 304 27.16 -7.77 -11.23
N GLY A 305 27.79 -8.65 -10.44
CA GLY A 305 27.13 -9.40 -9.38
C GLY A 305 26.48 -8.49 -8.33
N ARG A 306 27.15 -7.40 -7.93
CA ARG A 306 26.56 -6.38 -7.05
C ARG A 306 25.39 -5.64 -7.71
N LEU A 307 25.52 -5.28 -8.99
CA LEU A 307 24.49 -4.56 -9.73
C LEU A 307 23.27 -5.40 -10.06
N ALA A 308 23.45 -6.70 -10.26
CA ALA A 308 22.40 -7.63 -10.67
C ALA A 308 21.64 -8.28 -9.50
N LYS A 309 22.23 -8.25 -8.29
CA LYS A 309 21.63 -8.88 -7.10
C LYS A 309 20.22 -8.34 -6.84
N GLY A 310 19.25 -9.24 -6.79
CA GLY A 310 17.86 -8.92 -6.45
C GLY A 310 17.06 -8.23 -7.57
N LYS A 311 17.59 -8.12 -8.80
CA LYS A 311 16.90 -7.46 -9.92
C LYS A 311 16.29 -8.44 -10.91
N SER A 312 15.14 -8.05 -11.46
CA SER A 312 14.47 -8.78 -12.53
C SER A 312 15.18 -8.62 -13.89
N SER A 313 14.91 -9.52 -14.83
CA SER A 313 15.50 -9.47 -16.18
C SER A 313 15.26 -8.13 -16.89
N ASN A 314 14.11 -7.47 -16.67
CA ASN A 314 13.82 -6.17 -17.26
C ASN A 314 14.64 -5.06 -16.60
N GLN A 315 14.73 -5.08 -15.26
CA GLN A 315 15.57 -4.13 -14.51
C GLN A 315 17.07 -4.29 -14.84
N LEU A 316 17.53 -5.48 -15.21
CA LEU A 316 18.90 -5.71 -15.68
C LEU A 316 19.16 -5.05 -17.05
N VAL A 317 18.14 -4.94 -17.91
CA VAL A 317 18.23 -4.16 -19.15
C VAL A 317 18.50 -2.70 -18.82
N ASP A 318 17.74 -2.10 -17.90
CA ASP A 318 17.89 -0.69 -17.53
C ASP A 318 19.28 -0.39 -16.95
N VAL A 319 19.78 -1.27 -16.09
CA VAL A 319 21.14 -1.18 -15.53
C VAL A 319 22.20 -1.26 -16.63
N LEU A 320 22.03 -2.18 -17.57
CA LEU A 320 22.96 -2.34 -18.69
C LEU A 320 22.93 -1.11 -19.62
N LEU A 321 21.74 -0.60 -19.94
CA LEU A 321 21.55 0.59 -20.76
C LEU A 321 22.18 1.83 -20.12
N GLU A 322 22.07 2.00 -18.80
CA GLU A 322 22.74 3.08 -18.09
C GLU A 322 24.27 2.94 -18.13
N GLU A 323 24.82 1.74 -17.92
CA GLU A 323 26.27 1.52 -17.95
C GLU A 323 26.86 1.74 -19.35
N ILE A 324 26.18 1.25 -20.39
CA ILE A 324 26.58 1.47 -21.78
C ILE A 324 26.39 2.94 -22.17
N GLY A 325 25.23 3.52 -21.86
CA GLY A 325 24.90 4.91 -22.19
C GLY A 325 25.86 5.91 -21.55
N THR A 326 26.20 5.72 -20.27
CA THR A 326 27.16 6.59 -19.58
C THR A 326 28.59 6.41 -20.09
N ARG A 327 28.96 5.22 -20.60
CA ARG A 327 30.22 5.02 -21.30
C ARG A 327 30.25 5.78 -22.63
N VAL A 328 29.24 5.57 -23.48
CA VAL A 328 29.12 6.24 -24.79
C VAL A 328 29.15 7.76 -24.60
N LEU A 329 28.45 8.26 -23.57
CA LEU A 329 28.40 9.68 -23.30
C LEU A 329 29.75 10.26 -22.81
N LYS A 330 30.63 9.48 -22.18
CA LYS A 330 32.00 9.92 -21.86
C LYS A 330 32.90 9.94 -23.10
N GLU A 331 32.68 9.04 -24.04
CA GLU A 331 33.45 8.94 -25.27
C GLU A 331 33.01 10.02 -26.29
N MET A 332 31.72 10.38 -26.31
CA MET A 332 31.15 11.36 -27.24
C MET A 332 31.63 12.80 -26.99
N ASN A 333 32.14 13.47 -28.04
CA ASN A 333 32.73 14.81 -27.95
C ASN A 333 31.73 15.95 -28.21
N ALA A 334 30.69 15.70 -29.01
CA ALA A 334 29.67 16.69 -29.35
C ALA A 334 28.30 16.01 -29.54
N PHE A 335 27.24 16.78 -29.29
CA PHE A 335 25.85 16.44 -29.53
C PHE A 335 25.34 17.18 -30.76
N HIS A 336 24.32 16.63 -31.42
CA HIS A 336 23.60 17.33 -32.46
C HIS A 336 22.47 18.15 -31.86
N GLY A 337 22.42 19.46 -32.15
CA GLY A 337 21.34 20.34 -31.71
C GLY A 337 19.98 19.95 -32.29
N TRP A 338 18.91 20.14 -31.51
CA TRP A 338 17.54 19.74 -31.85
C TRP A 338 16.78 20.81 -32.66
N GLY A 339 17.44 21.92 -33.00
CA GLY A 339 16.86 23.03 -33.75
C GLY A 339 16.23 24.10 -32.86
N LYS A 340 15.70 25.16 -33.49
CA LYS A 340 15.13 26.34 -32.82
C LYS A 340 13.59 26.40 -32.86
N GLY A 341 12.92 25.31 -33.23
CA GLY A 341 11.47 25.27 -33.35
C GLY A 341 10.75 25.40 -32.01
N ASP A 342 9.49 25.88 -32.03
CA ASP A 342 8.70 26.11 -30.82
C ASP A 342 8.42 24.85 -30.00
N LYS A 343 8.44 23.68 -30.65
CA LYS A 343 8.30 22.35 -30.02
C LYS A 343 9.55 21.89 -29.26
N VAL A 344 10.69 22.56 -29.43
CA VAL A 344 11.94 22.24 -28.73
C VAL A 344 11.95 23.00 -27.39
N PRO A 345 12.22 22.33 -26.25
CA PRO A 345 12.33 22.99 -24.96
C PRO A 345 13.32 24.15 -24.98
N VAL A 346 13.02 25.25 -24.28
CA VAL A 346 13.79 26.51 -24.34
C VAL A 346 15.28 26.29 -24.08
N TYR A 347 15.62 25.43 -23.12
CA TYR A 347 16.99 25.07 -22.75
C TYR A 347 17.73 24.17 -23.77
N LEU A 348 17.06 23.65 -24.80
CA LEU A 348 17.66 22.85 -25.88
C LEU A 348 17.58 23.52 -27.26
N ARG A 349 17.10 24.77 -27.36
CA ARG A 349 16.98 25.47 -28.65
C ARG A 349 18.35 25.87 -29.20
N HIS A 350 18.99 24.97 -29.94
CA HIS A 350 20.26 25.21 -30.60
C HIS A 350 20.33 24.44 -31.92
N GLU A 351 21.02 25.03 -32.90
CA GLU A 351 21.23 24.46 -34.23
C GLU A 351 22.72 24.28 -34.48
N GLY A 352 23.11 23.10 -34.97
CA GLY A 352 24.52 22.72 -35.13
C GLY A 352 25.07 21.88 -33.97
N GLU A 353 26.38 21.64 -33.99
CA GLU A 353 27.06 20.80 -33.01
C GLU A 353 27.25 21.51 -31.66
N VAL A 354 27.00 20.78 -30.56
CA VAL A 354 27.10 21.26 -29.19
C VAL A 354 28.16 20.44 -28.45
N LYS A 355 29.20 21.07 -27.91
CA LYS A 355 30.27 20.30 -27.24
C LYS A 355 29.79 19.66 -25.94
N ASN A 356 30.18 18.41 -25.73
CA ASN A 356 29.94 17.71 -24.48
C ASN A 356 30.98 18.10 -23.43
N LYS A 357 30.52 18.59 -22.27
CA LYS A 357 31.40 19.04 -21.16
C LYS A 357 32.02 17.89 -20.36
N LYS A 358 31.52 16.66 -20.52
CA LYS A 358 32.03 15.44 -19.87
C LYS A 358 32.23 15.55 -18.32
N PRO A 359 31.27 16.10 -17.56
CA PRO A 359 31.33 16.13 -16.09
C PRO A 359 31.29 14.72 -15.48
N THR A 360 31.68 14.58 -14.21
CA THR A 360 31.41 13.32 -13.48
C THR A 360 29.95 13.26 -13.03
N LYS A 361 29.42 12.04 -12.76
CA LYS A 361 28.06 11.88 -12.20
C LYS A 361 27.87 12.72 -10.92
N LYS A 362 28.90 12.84 -10.09
CA LYS A 362 28.88 13.64 -8.85
C LYS A 362 28.74 15.13 -9.14
N ASP A 363 29.47 15.64 -10.14
CA ASP A 363 29.40 17.06 -10.53
C ASP A 363 28.02 17.42 -11.06
N VAL A 364 27.42 16.54 -11.87
CA VAL A 364 26.04 16.71 -12.36
C VAL A 364 25.06 16.80 -11.19
N VAL A 365 25.12 15.85 -10.23
CA VAL A 365 24.25 15.89 -9.04
C VAL A 365 24.42 17.19 -8.25
N ASN A 366 25.65 17.65 -8.05
CA ASN A 366 25.92 18.90 -7.34
C ASN A 366 25.33 20.10 -8.07
N ILE A 367 25.51 20.18 -9.40
CA ILE A 367 24.93 21.23 -10.22
C ILE A 367 23.40 21.22 -10.13
N LEU A 368 22.76 20.06 -10.22
CA LEU A 368 21.30 19.94 -10.10
C LEU A 368 20.81 20.36 -8.70
N LYS A 369 21.54 19.98 -7.64
CA LYS A 369 21.23 20.43 -6.27
C LYS A 369 21.37 21.94 -6.10
N ASP A 370 22.40 22.55 -6.68
CA ASP A 370 22.59 24.00 -6.66
C ASP A 370 21.45 24.71 -7.40
N ILE A 371 21.03 24.20 -8.56
CA ILE A 371 19.90 24.76 -9.33
C ILE A 371 18.62 24.70 -8.49
N TRP A 372 18.36 23.58 -7.82
CA TRP A 372 17.21 23.46 -6.92
C TRP A 372 17.30 24.44 -5.76
N LYS A 373 18.46 24.55 -5.12
CA LYS A 373 18.67 25.46 -4.01
C LYS A 373 18.41 26.92 -4.41
N GLU A 374 18.90 27.34 -5.59
CA GLU A 374 18.67 28.71 -6.09
C GLU A 374 17.21 28.91 -6.53
N LYS A 375 16.57 27.89 -7.12
CA LYS A 375 15.14 27.95 -7.48
C LYS A 375 14.26 28.15 -6.25
N MET A 376 14.59 27.50 -5.14
CA MET A 376 13.86 27.61 -3.87
C MET A 376 14.01 28.98 -3.18
N THR A 377 14.92 29.83 -3.67
CA THR A 377 15.17 31.18 -3.13
C THR A 377 14.81 32.31 -4.11
N GLY A 378 14.46 31.99 -5.36
CA GLY A 378 14.28 32.96 -6.45
C GLY A 378 12.87 33.04 -7.04
N GLU A 379 12.71 33.85 -8.10
CA GLU A 379 11.44 34.22 -8.75
C GLU A 379 10.57 33.05 -9.27
N GLN A 380 9.25 33.31 -9.41
CA GLN A 380 8.17 32.43 -9.89
C GLN A 380 8.23 32.11 -11.41
N SER A 381 9.40 31.97 -12.01
CA SER A 381 9.52 31.49 -13.39
C SER A 381 9.22 30.00 -13.50
N SER A 382 8.77 29.52 -14.67
CA SER A 382 8.66 28.09 -14.94
C SER A 382 10.05 27.43 -14.96
N LEU A 383 10.07 26.13 -14.63
CA LEU A 383 11.33 25.42 -14.39
C LEU A 383 12.28 25.38 -15.62
N PRO A 384 11.81 25.11 -16.85
CA PRO A 384 12.66 25.12 -18.04
C PRO A 384 13.37 26.46 -18.29
N GLU A 385 12.68 27.56 -18.06
CA GLU A 385 13.16 28.93 -18.23
C GLU A 385 14.15 29.29 -17.12
N PHE A 386 13.83 28.91 -15.88
CA PHE A 386 14.75 29.07 -14.76
C PHE A 386 16.05 28.29 -14.99
N PHE A 387 15.95 27.03 -15.43
CA PHE A 387 17.09 26.17 -15.71
C PHE A 387 18.04 26.81 -16.74
N LEU A 388 17.51 27.34 -17.84
CA LEU A 388 18.30 28.05 -18.83
C LEU A 388 18.93 29.32 -18.23
N SER A 389 18.15 30.14 -17.52
CA SER A 389 18.63 31.40 -16.93
C SER A 389 19.77 31.19 -15.92
N TYR A 390 19.69 30.11 -15.11
CA TYR A 390 20.74 29.73 -14.17
C TYR A 390 22.04 29.38 -14.89
N LEU A 391 21.94 28.58 -15.96
CA LEU A 391 23.12 28.15 -16.73
C LEU A 391 23.75 29.33 -17.46
N GLN A 392 22.96 30.26 -17.99
CA GLN A 392 23.44 31.51 -18.58
C GLN A 392 24.15 32.38 -17.56
N LYS A 393 23.58 32.54 -16.36
CA LYS A 393 24.17 33.31 -15.26
C LYS A 393 25.49 32.70 -14.75
N LYS A 394 25.57 31.37 -14.61
CA LYS A 394 26.72 30.67 -14.01
C LYS A 394 27.86 30.41 -15.00
N TYR A 395 27.53 30.11 -16.26
CA TYR A 395 28.52 29.65 -17.26
C TYR A 395 28.62 30.55 -18.50
N GLY A 396 27.76 31.56 -18.63
CA GLY A 396 27.68 32.44 -19.81
C GLY A 396 26.90 31.81 -20.97
N ASP A 397 26.32 32.65 -21.83
CA ASP A 397 25.38 32.21 -22.88
C ASP A 397 25.93 31.13 -23.83
N ALA A 398 27.19 31.26 -24.26
CA ALA A 398 27.80 30.30 -25.18
C ALA A 398 28.02 28.91 -24.55
N SER A 399 28.39 28.85 -23.26
CA SER A 399 28.58 27.57 -22.56
C SER A 399 27.30 27.05 -21.91
N ALA A 400 26.27 27.88 -21.71
CA ALA A 400 25.00 27.47 -21.15
C ALA A 400 24.29 26.43 -22.03
N VAL A 401 24.37 26.58 -23.35
CA VAL A 401 23.83 25.59 -24.30
C VAL A 401 24.58 24.25 -24.17
N GLU A 402 25.91 24.29 -24.13
CA GLU A 402 26.75 23.10 -23.97
C GLU A 402 26.45 22.34 -22.66
N TRP A 403 26.28 23.08 -21.57
CA TRP A 403 25.86 22.52 -20.28
C TRP A 403 24.43 22.01 -20.30
N SER A 404 23.51 22.68 -20.99
CA SER A 404 22.11 22.25 -21.07
C SER A 404 21.98 20.89 -21.74
N TYR A 405 22.64 20.70 -22.90
CA TYR A 405 22.68 19.40 -23.59
C TYR A 405 23.40 18.34 -22.78
N THR A 406 24.53 18.69 -22.17
CA THR A 406 25.30 17.75 -21.34
C THR A 406 24.45 17.26 -20.15
N LEU A 407 23.87 18.18 -19.38
CA LEU A 407 23.04 17.83 -18.21
C LEU A 407 21.78 17.06 -18.62
N TYR A 408 21.11 17.47 -19.69
CA TYR A 408 19.93 16.79 -20.21
C TYR A 408 20.21 15.32 -20.56
N GLU A 409 21.31 15.06 -21.25
CA GLU A 409 21.69 13.70 -21.64
C GLU A 409 22.15 12.85 -20.45
N TYR A 410 22.87 13.44 -19.50
CA TYR A 410 23.21 12.75 -18.24
C TYR A 410 21.96 12.36 -17.45
N MET A 411 20.99 13.27 -17.36
CA MET A 411 19.73 13.04 -16.67
C MET A 411 18.88 11.97 -17.36
N ARG A 412 18.84 11.96 -18.69
CA ARG A 412 18.11 10.96 -19.49
C ARG A 412 18.70 9.55 -19.37
N LEU A 413 20.02 9.42 -19.28
CA LEU A 413 20.72 8.14 -19.31
C LEU A 413 21.00 7.53 -17.93
N CYS A 414 20.75 8.26 -16.83
CA CYS A 414 21.03 7.79 -15.47
C CYS A 414 19.75 7.69 -14.59
N PRO A 415 18.78 6.82 -14.95
CA PRO A 415 17.55 6.67 -14.19
C PRO A 415 17.77 6.10 -12.78
N SER A 416 18.88 5.39 -12.53
CA SER A 416 19.18 4.88 -11.19
C SER A 416 19.51 5.99 -10.17
N ASN A 417 19.91 7.18 -10.62
CA ASN A 417 20.17 8.29 -9.74
C ASN A 417 18.89 9.09 -9.50
N HIS A 418 18.35 8.96 -8.29
CA HIS A 418 17.10 9.60 -7.90
C HIS A 418 17.06 11.12 -8.15
N VAL A 419 18.16 11.84 -7.90
CA VAL A 419 18.23 13.30 -8.12
C VAL A 419 18.13 13.62 -9.60
N MET A 420 18.82 12.86 -10.44
CA MET A 420 18.80 13.05 -11.90
C MET A 420 17.45 12.68 -12.50
N SER A 421 16.87 11.53 -12.11
CA SER A 421 15.57 11.07 -12.61
C SER A 421 14.45 12.03 -12.22
N SER A 422 14.38 12.43 -10.95
CA SER A 422 13.35 13.35 -10.47
C SER A 422 13.44 14.71 -11.16
N PHE A 423 14.65 15.25 -11.30
CA PHE A 423 14.85 16.51 -12.02
C PHE A 423 14.46 16.39 -13.49
N TYR A 424 14.81 15.28 -14.15
CA TYR A 424 14.47 15.01 -15.55
C TYR A 424 12.96 14.95 -15.79
N GLU A 425 12.23 14.23 -14.94
CA GLU A 425 10.77 14.08 -15.02
C GLU A 425 10.07 15.42 -14.88
N ILE A 426 10.47 16.22 -13.88
CA ILE A 426 9.91 17.56 -13.64
C ILE A 426 10.29 18.52 -14.77
N LEU A 427 11.55 18.50 -15.23
CA LEU A 427 12.03 19.37 -16.32
C LEU A 427 11.36 19.05 -17.67
N THR A 428 10.98 17.79 -17.90
CA THR A 428 10.32 17.34 -19.14
C THR A 428 8.79 17.30 -19.06
N GLY A 429 8.21 17.63 -17.89
CA GLY A 429 6.76 17.60 -17.69
C GLY A 429 6.16 16.19 -17.76
N LYS A 430 6.99 15.15 -17.63
CA LYS A 430 6.52 13.76 -17.47
C LYS A 430 6.08 13.62 -16.02
N VAL A 431 4.79 13.83 -15.76
CA VAL A 431 4.19 13.68 -14.42
C VAL A 431 4.24 12.21 -14.01
N GLY A 432 5.39 11.80 -13.47
CA GLY A 432 5.54 10.74 -12.49
C GLY A 432 5.80 11.41 -11.14
N ILE A 433 5.17 10.90 -10.09
CA ILE A 433 5.27 11.39 -8.72
C ILE A 433 6.74 11.68 -8.35
N PRO A 434 7.09 12.90 -7.88
CA PRO A 434 8.47 13.20 -7.50
C PRO A 434 8.92 12.24 -6.41
N GLY A 435 10.10 11.64 -6.56
CA GLY A 435 10.57 10.66 -5.59
C GLY A 435 11.05 11.26 -4.25
N PRO A 436 11.52 10.42 -3.31
CA PRO A 436 11.26 10.59 -1.88
C PRO A 436 11.92 11.78 -1.16
N CYS A 437 13.00 12.36 -1.69
CA CYS A 437 13.74 13.37 -0.93
C CYS A 437 13.12 14.79 -0.92
N ALA A 438 12.16 15.08 -1.80
CA ALA A 438 11.57 16.43 -1.89
C ALA A 438 10.04 16.46 -1.83
N ALA A 439 9.35 15.35 -2.08
CA ALA A 439 7.89 15.33 -2.14
C ALA A 439 7.21 15.76 -0.82
N PRO A 440 7.65 15.32 0.38
CA PRO A 440 6.98 15.69 1.63
C PRO A 440 7.21 17.16 2.00
N LEU A 441 8.45 17.65 1.82
CA LEU A 441 8.79 19.04 2.11
C LEU A 441 8.09 19.99 1.14
N MET A 442 8.06 19.67 -0.16
CA MET A 442 7.36 20.47 -1.16
C MET A 442 5.85 20.45 -0.95
N ALA A 443 5.26 19.28 -0.64
CA ALA A 443 3.83 19.18 -0.35
C ALA A 443 3.44 19.98 0.91
N LEU A 444 4.29 20.00 1.95
CA LEU A 444 4.04 20.80 3.16
C LEU A 444 4.24 22.29 2.91
N ILE A 445 5.22 22.70 2.11
CA ILE A 445 5.42 24.10 1.71
C ILE A 445 4.23 24.59 0.87
N GLU A 446 3.73 23.77 -0.05
CA GLU A 446 2.56 24.08 -0.88
C GLU A 446 1.27 24.12 -0.06
N ALA A 447 1.07 23.17 0.86
CA ALA A 447 -0.12 23.12 1.71
C ALA A 447 -0.14 24.20 2.80
N PHE A 448 1.03 24.66 3.27
CA PHE A 448 1.16 25.63 4.36
C PHE A 448 2.05 26.83 3.98
N PRO A 449 1.61 27.67 3.03
CA PRO A 449 2.43 28.77 2.50
C PRO A 449 2.78 29.85 3.54
N LEU A 450 2.05 29.90 4.67
CA LEU A 450 2.23 30.91 5.72
C LEU A 450 3.14 30.43 6.87
N LYS A 451 3.51 29.13 6.90
CA LYS A 451 4.35 28.58 7.97
C LYS A 451 5.81 28.95 7.78
N ARG A 452 6.51 29.19 8.90
CA ARG A 452 7.97 29.41 8.89
C ARG A 452 8.68 28.13 8.44
N ARG A 453 9.83 28.28 7.76
CA ARG A 453 10.64 27.15 7.28
C ARG A 453 11.02 26.19 8.39
N ASP A 454 11.39 26.70 9.56
CA ASP A 454 11.79 25.88 10.71
C ASP A 454 10.60 25.06 11.23
N ALA A 455 9.39 25.63 11.23
CA ALA A 455 8.17 24.92 11.59
C ALA A 455 7.81 23.81 10.59
N ILE A 456 8.09 24.01 9.30
CA ILE A 456 7.91 22.97 8.27
C ILE A 456 8.96 21.87 8.45
N GLN A 457 10.21 22.22 8.74
CA GLN A 457 11.26 21.23 9.00
C GLN A 457 10.94 20.38 10.23
N GLU A 458 10.44 20.98 11.30
CA GLU A 458 9.98 20.26 12.49
C GLU A 458 8.85 19.26 12.18
N LEU A 459 7.97 19.56 11.23
CA LEU A 459 6.92 18.63 10.77
C LEU A 459 7.52 17.46 9.98
N VAL A 460 8.52 17.72 9.14
CA VAL A 460 9.26 16.67 8.42
C VAL A 460 10.01 15.77 9.40
N ASP A 461 10.65 16.33 10.41
CA ASP A 461 11.39 15.56 11.41
C ASP A 461 10.42 14.72 12.26
N ALA A 462 9.27 15.28 12.66
CA ALA A 462 8.22 14.55 13.37
C ALA A 462 7.59 13.43 12.54
N SER A 463 7.57 13.55 11.21
CA SER A 463 7.07 12.52 10.29
C SER A 463 8.01 11.31 10.14
N ARG A 464 9.26 11.44 10.60
CA ARG A 464 10.32 10.41 10.50
C ARG A 464 10.55 9.64 11.79
N PHE A 465 9.77 9.91 12.84
CA PHE A 465 9.97 9.37 14.18
C PHE A 465 9.92 7.83 14.28
N SER A 466 9.26 7.14 13.33
CA SER A 466 9.02 5.69 13.40
C SER A 466 10.07 4.82 12.69
N LEU A 467 11.17 5.37 12.19
CA LEU A 467 12.13 4.62 11.36
C LEU A 467 13.55 4.71 11.92
N ASP A 468 14.00 3.66 12.59
CA ASP A 468 15.43 3.36 12.85
C ASP A 468 16.17 2.92 11.55
N SER A 469 15.67 3.35 10.39
CA SER A 469 16.11 2.92 9.06
C SER A 469 16.61 4.15 8.30
N ASP A 470 17.82 4.06 7.74
CA ASP A 470 18.44 5.07 6.86
C ASP A 470 17.65 5.32 5.54
N ASP A 471 16.41 4.83 5.43
CA ASP A 471 15.55 4.98 4.26
C ASP A 471 14.72 6.27 4.37
N ASP A 472 14.84 7.14 3.36
CA ASP A 472 14.12 8.41 3.18
C ASP A 472 12.59 8.26 2.94
N LEU A 473 11.98 7.14 3.32
CA LEU A 473 10.57 6.81 3.06
C LEU A 473 9.70 7.16 4.28
N ILE A 474 8.58 7.85 4.07
CA ILE A 474 7.59 8.13 5.12
C ILE A 474 6.43 7.14 4.99
N ASP A 475 6.14 6.36 6.04
CA ASP A 475 4.93 5.54 6.09
C ASP A 475 3.72 6.43 6.38
N TYR A 476 2.94 6.74 5.33
CA TYR A 476 1.74 7.56 5.46
C TYR A 476 0.73 6.99 6.48
N ARG A 477 0.71 5.66 6.68
CA ARG A 477 -0.23 5.03 7.61
C ARG A 477 0.19 5.20 9.07
N SER A 478 1.47 5.38 9.39
CA SER A 478 1.91 5.59 10.77
C SER A 478 1.58 7.00 11.25
N LEU A 479 1.69 8.02 10.38
CA LEU A 479 1.46 9.43 10.73
C LEU A 479 0.13 9.72 11.44
N PHE A 480 -0.90 8.90 11.22
CA PHE A 480 -2.25 9.07 11.76
C PHE A 480 -2.66 7.99 12.77
N LYS A 481 -1.72 7.16 13.23
CA LYS A 481 -2.00 6.23 14.32
C LYS A 481 -2.08 6.96 15.65
N GLU A 482 -2.79 6.34 16.56
CA GLU A 482 -2.82 6.71 17.97
C GLU A 482 -2.04 5.66 18.75
N ASP A 483 -1.35 6.07 19.82
CA ASP A 483 -0.71 5.16 20.75
C ASP A 483 -1.74 4.39 21.59
N GLU A 484 -1.27 3.47 22.44
CA GLU A 484 -2.13 2.62 23.27
C GLU A 484 -2.98 3.44 24.26
N GLU A 485 -2.59 4.69 24.52
CA GLU A 485 -3.29 5.67 25.36
C GLU A 485 -4.26 6.59 24.56
N GLY A 486 -4.34 6.42 23.23
CA GLY A 486 -5.20 7.22 22.35
C GLY A 486 -4.64 8.59 21.97
N ASN A 487 -3.36 8.85 22.22
CA ASN A 487 -2.70 10.09 21.82
C ASN A 487 -2.24 9.98 20.36
N PRO A 488 -2.36 11.06 19.58
CA PRO A 488 -1.89 11.07 18.20
C PRO A 488 -0.37 10.92 18.11
N GLU A 489 0.10 10.21 17.09
CA GLU A 489 1.53 10.12 16.78
C GLU A 489 2.22 11.51 16.62
N PRO A 490 3.56 11.58 16.77
CA PRO A 490 4.30 12.84 16.94
C PRO A 490 4.05 13.89 15.86
N PHE A 491 3.82 13.46 14.61
CA PHE A 491 3.48 14.36 13.51
C PHE A 491 2.17 15.13 13.75
N VAL A 492 1.09 14.43 14.10
CA VAL A 492 -0.22 15.04 14.34
C VAL A 492 -0.20 15.85 15.63
N ALA A 493 0.49 15.38 16.67
CA ALA A 493 0.71 16.16 17.90
C ALA A 493 1.43 17.48 17.61
N LYS A 494 2.48 17.44 16.78
CA LYS A 494 3.26 18.63 16.39
C LYS A 494 2.44 19.59 15.54
N LEU A 495 1.66 19.08 14.57
CA LEU A 495 0.76 19.89 13.75
C LEU A 495 -0.28 20.62 14.61
N ARG A 496 -0.90 19.92 15.57
CA ARG A 496 -1.85 20.51 16.53
C ARG A 496 -1.19 21.60 17.38
N SER A 497 0.01 21.32 17.92
CA SER A 497 0.76 22.29 18.71
C SER A 497 1.06 23.56 17.92
N GLN A 498 1.51 23.44 16.66
CA GLN A 498 1.80 24.61 15.82
C GLN A 498 0.54 25.42 15.53
N TYR A 499 -0.59 24.77 15.22
CA TYR A 499 -1.87 25.46 14.99
C TYR A 499 -2.31 26.25 16.24
N VAL A 500 -2.22 25.65 17.43
CA VAL A 500 -2.58 26.33 18.69
C VAL A 500 -1.69 27.54 18.95
N SER A 501 -0.37 27.41 18.72
CA SER A 501 0.58 28.51 18.87
C SER A 501 0.33 29.65 17.88
N GLU A 502 0.10 29.34 16.59
CA GLU A 502 -0.18 30.33 15.54
C GLU A 502 -1.47 31.11 15.83
N LYS A 503 -2.51 30.41 16.28
CA LYS A 503 -3.77 31.01 16.69
C LYS A 503 -3.61 31.93 17.91
N GLN A 504 -2.83 31.51 18.91
CA GLN A 504 -2.55 32.34 20.08
C GLN A 504 -1.77 33.61 19.69
N GLU A 505 -0.79 33.52 18.79
CA GLU A 505 -0.04 34.67 18.27
C GLU A 505 -0.98 35.64 17.53
N TYR A 506 -1.90 35.12 16.71
CA TYR A 506 -2.87 35.95 15.99
C TYR A 506 -3.86 36.68 16.93
N LEU A 507 -4.40 35.99 17.93
CA LEU A 507 -5.28 36.63 18.92
C LEU A 507 -4.55 37.64 19.81
N GLN A 508 -3.25 37.43 20.07
CA GLN A 508 -2.43 38.40 20.79
C GLN A 508 -2.21 39.67 19.96
N GLU A 509 -1.97 39.55 18.65
CA GLU A 509 -1.90 40.71 17.75
C GLU A 509 -3.23 41.46 17.67
N LEU A 510 -4.35 40.73 17.64
CA LEU A 510 -5.68 41.33 17.70
C LEU A 510 -5.90 42.11 19.01
N LYS A 511 -5.54 41.51 20.17
CA LYS A 511 -5.60 42.20 21.48
C LYS A 511 -4.75 43.47 21.47
N ASN A 512 -3.54 43.42 20.91
CA ASN A 512 -2.66 44.58 20.80
C ASN A 512 -3.25 45.67 19.87
N SER A 513 -3.97 45.28 18.81
CA SER A 513 -4.63 46.22 17.89
C SER A 513 -5.89 46.87 18.50
N LEU A 514 -6.54 46.20 19.45
CA LEU A 514 -7.68 46.74 20.19
C LEU A 514 -7.25 47.71 21.30
N GLY A 515 -5.99 47.63 21.75
CA GLY A 515 -5.44 48.51 22.78
C GLY A 515 -6.05 48.25 24.16
N ASP A 516 -6.13 49.29 25.00
CA ASP A 516 -6.63 49.21 26.38
C ASP A 516 -8.16 49.36 26.49
N VAL A 517 -8.89 49.07 25.41
CA VAL A 517 -10.35 49.14 25.38
C VAL A 517 -10.94 47.99 26.19
N THR A 518 -11.86 48.30 27.13
CA THR A 518 -12.48 47.30 28.00
C THR A 518 -13.61 46.53 27.32
N GLU A 519 -14.39 47.20 26.46
CA GLU A 519 -15.52 46.63 25.72
C GLU A 519 -15.45 47.02 24.24
N VAL A 520 -15.67 46.06 23.35
CA VAL A 520 -15.57 46.28 21.90
C VAL A 520 -16.91 46.02 21.22
N ASN A 521 -17.28 46.88 20.27
CA ASN A 521 -18.41 46.66 19.36
C ASN A 521 -17.93 45.92 18.09
N ALA A 522 -18.85 45.42 17.28
CA ALA A 522 -18.48 44.65 16.10
C ALA A 522 -17.76 45.46 15.02
N ASP A 523 -18.05 46.76 14.87
CA ASP A 523 -17.40 47.59 13.86
C ASP A 523 -15.92 47.84 14.21
N ASP A 524 -15.63 48.08 15.49
CA ASP A 524 -14.28 48.23 16.03
C ASP A 524 -13.50 46.89 15.95
N LEU A 525 -14.18 45.76 16.20
CA LEU A 525 -13.58 44.44 16.03
C LEU A 525 -13.29 44.13 14.55
N LYS A 526 -14.21 44.46 13.63
CA LYS A 526 -14.02 44.36 12.18
C LYS A 526 -12.84 45.21 11.72
N ALA A 527 -12.75 46.44 12.20
CA ALA A 527 -11.64 47.34 11.90
C ALA A 527 -10.31 46.79 12.44
N ALA A 528 -10.29 46.21 13.65
CA ALA A 528 -9.09 45.59 14.21
C ALA A 528 -8.62 44.38 13.39
N PHE A 529 -9.54 43.52 12.94
CA PHE A 529 -9.22 42.41 12.04
C PHE A 529 -8.66 42.91 10.69
N CYS A 530 -9.28 43.92 10.08
CA CYS A 530 -8.80 44.48 8.81
C CYS A 530 -7.43 45.17 8.96
N ARG A 531 -7.07 45.68 10.15
CA ARG A 531 -5.74 46.25 10.41
C ARG A 531 -4.64 45.18 10.49
N ILE A 532 -4.93 44.03 11.11
CA ILE A 532 -3.96 42.95 11.29
C ILE A 532 -3.94 41.94 10.12
N ASP A 533 -5.02 41.88 9.34
CA ASP A 533 -5.19 41.01 8.17
C ASP A 533 -6.01 41.70 7.07
N PRO A 534 -5.40 42.61 6.26
CA PRO A 534 -6.10 43.46 5.30
C PRO A 534 -6.76 42.73 4.11
N GLU A 535 -6.38 41.47 3.87
CA GLU A 535 -6.91 40.64 2.77
C GLU A 535 -7.92 39.60 3.27
N ILE A 536 -8.37 39.70 4.53
CA ILE A 536 -9.47 38.86 5.03
C ILE A 536 -10.72 39.11 4.18
N ASN A 537 -11.31 38.04 3.65
CA ASN A 537 -12.56 38.16 2.90
C ASN A 537 -13.74 38.39 3.85
N ASP A 538 -14.75 39.11 3.37
CA ASP A 538 -15.92 39.50 4.16
C ASP A 538 -16.65 38.29 4.79
N GLN A 539 -16.71 37.16 4.08
CA GLN A 539 -17.36 35.93 4.58
C GLN A 539 -16.64 35.35 5.81
N THR A 540 -15.31 35.35 5.81
CA THR A 540 -14.48 34.84 6.90
C THR A 540 -14.52 35.81 8.08
N LEU A 541 -14.48 37.11 7.78
CA LEU A 541 -14.62 38.15 8.79
C LEU A 541 -15.98 38.05 9.50
N ASP A 542 -17.08 37.95 8.76
CA ASP A 542 -18.42 37.81 9.34
C ASP A 542 -18.58 36.51 10.14
N ALA A 543 -17.91 35.42 9.76
CA ALA A 543 -17.87 34.20 10.55
C ALA A 543 -17.15 34.41 11.90
N TYR A 544 -16.03 35.14 11.92
CA TYR A 544 -15.31 35.47 13.15
C TYR A 544 -16.11 36.41 14.05
N ILE A 545 -16.80 37.40 13.48
CA ILE A 545 -17.68 38.30 14.23
C ILE A 545 -18.88 37.52 14.80
N SER A 546 -19.49 36.64 14.01
CA SER A 546 -20.58 35.78 14.48
C SER A 546 -20.15 34.87 15.63
N LEU A 547 -18.91 34.37 15.59
CA LEU A 547 -18.31 33.57 16.65
C LEU A 547 -18.05 34.41 17.92
N ALA A 548 -17.58 35.65 17.77
CA ALA A 548 -17.31 36.57 18.87
C ALA A 548 -18.58 37.01 19.61
N TYR A 549 -19.67 37.30 18.89
CA TYR A 549 -20.92 37.84 19.44
C TYR A 549 -22.03 36.80 19.62
N GLN A 550 -21.84 35.54 19.20
CA GLN A 550 -22.84 34.46 19.26
C GLN A 550 -24.17 34.84 18.60
N VAL A 551 -24.10 35.48 17.43
CA VAL A 551 -25.26 36.03 16.74
C VAL A 551 -26.17 34.90 16.25
N ARG A 552 -27.37 34.79 16.82
CA ARG A 552 -28.52 34.25 16.08
C ARG A 552 -28.98 35.36 15.15
N GLU A 553 -29.07 35.07 13.86
CA GLU A 553 -29.61 36.01 12.86
C GLU A 553 -30.84 36.73 13.43
N GLU A 554 -30.89 38.06 13.27
CA GLU A 554 -31.96 38.99 13.71
C GLU A 554 -31.76 39.70 15.07
N GLN A 555 -30.79 40.63 15.16
CA GLN A 555 -30.94 41.94 15.85
C GLN A 555 -29.70 42.82 15.56
N SER A 556 -29.92 44.05 15.10
CA SER A 556 -28.91 44.97 14.56
C SER A 556 -28.21 45.85 15.60
N ASP A 557 -28.51 45.68 16.89
CA ASP A 557 -27.92 46.49 17.97
C ASP A 557 -27.01 45.59 18.82
N GLN A 558 -25.76 45.42 18.37
CA GLN A 558 -24.78 44.61 19.09
C GLN A 558 -24.20 45.42 20.25
N GLU A 559 -24.64 45.09 21.46
CA GLU A 559 -24.14 45.64 22.73
C GLU A 559 -22.63 45.36 22.86
N ALA A 560 -21.87 46.32 23.39
CA ALA A 560 -20.43 46.19 23.53
C ALA A 560 -20.09 45.03 24.48
N VAL A 561 -19.19 44.12 24.06
CA VAL A 561 -18.82 42.93 24.82
C VAL A 561 -17.40 43.10 25.37
N PRO A 562 -17.12 42.67 26.62
CA PRO A 562 -15.77 42.72 27.16
C PRO A 562 -14.74 42.03 26.27
N VAL A 563 -13.60 42.68 26.03
CA VAL A 563 -12.56 42.19 25.10
C VAL A 563 -12.09 40.79 25.47
N ASP A 564 -11.90 40.49 26.75
CA ASP A 564 -11.47 39.16 27.18
C ASP A 564 -12.52 38.08 26.90
N THR A 565 -13.82 38.42 26.92
CA THR A 565 -14.91 37.48 26.55
C THR A 565 -14.91 37.20 25.05
N VAL A 566 -14.68 38.23 24.22
CA VAL A 566 -14.53 38.09 22.77
C VAL A 566 -13.33 37.21 22.43
N LEU A 567 -12.17 37.48 23.04
CA LEU A 567 -10.95 36.70 22.79
C LEU A 567 -11.10 35.25 23.23
N GLU A 568 -11.77 34.96 24.35
CA GLU A 568 -12.01 33.58 24.79
C GLU A 568 -12.94 32.83 23.83
N ARG A 569 -13.97 33.48 23.29
CA ARG A 569 -14.85 32.89 22.28
C ARG A 569 -14.12 32.59 20.97
N LEU A 570 -13.29 33.52 20.51
CA LEU A 570 -12.42 33.34 19.34
C LEU A 570 -11.35 32.26 19.61
N ARG A 571 -10.90 32.11 20.86
CA ARG A 571 -9.97 31.06 21.27
C ARG A 571 -10.58 29.66 21.20
N VAL A 572 -11.89 29.52 21.33
CA VAL A 572 -12.57 28.21 21.21
C VAL A 572 -12.89 27.85 19.75
N GLY A 573 -13.25 28.81 18.89
CA GLY A 573 -13.61 28.52 17.49
C GLY A 573 -12.43 28.46 16.51
N ASP A 574 -12.66 28.11 15.25
CA ASP A 574 -11.59 28.01 14.24
C ASP A 574 -11.24 29.39 13.67
N VAL A 575 -10.15 29.98 14.16
CA VAL A 575 -9.67 31.30 13.76
C VAL A 575 -8.23 31.16 13.27
N ARG A 576 -8.00 31.57 12.03
CA ARG A 576 -6.69 31.52 11.37
C ARG A 576 -6.45 32.76 10.53
N ARG A 577 -5.17 33.11 10.36
CA ARG A 577 -4.72 34.22 9.53
C ARG A 577 -4.70 33.82 8.05
N VAL A 578 -5.02 34.77 7.16
CA VAL A 578 -5.05 34.56 5.71
C VAL A 578 -3.69 34.84 5.04
N ARG A 579 -2.83 35.69 5.62
CA ARG A 579 -1.47 36.05 5.11
C ARG A 579 -0.39 36.08 6.21
N PRO A 580 0.94 35.95 5.95
CA PRO A 580 1.95 36.07 7.01
C PRO A 580 1.97 37.44 7.70
N SER A 581 2.28 37.43 9.01
CA SER A 581 2.42 38.62 9.85
C SER A 581 3.48 39.57 9.28
N THR A 582 3.15 40.86 9.12
CA THR A 582 4.11 41.93 8.78
C THR A 582 4.93 42.30 10.01
N ARG A 583 5.58 41.33 10.66
CA ARG A 583 6.49 41.64 11.75
C ARG A 583 7.79 42.17 11.12
N LYS A 584 8.08 43.45 11.33
CA LYS A 584 9.38 44.07 11.00
C LYS A 584 10.47 43.12 11.50
N GLY A 585 11.29 42.61 10.58
CA GLY A 585 12.51 41.90 10.92
C GLY A 585 13.33 42.77 11.87
N SER A 586 13.63 42.24 13.05
CA SER A 586 14.64 42.78 13.93
C SER A 586 15.96 42.78 13.16
N THR A 587 16.34 43.95 12.65
CA THR A 587 17.71 44.28 12.33
C THR A 587 18.50 44.28 13.63
N THR A 588 19.18 43.18 13.91
CA THR A 588 20.37 43.15 14.76
C THR A 588 21.36 42.19 14.13
N ASP A 589 22.62 42.61 14.13
CA ASP A 589 23.83 41.86 13.78
C ASP A 589 24.37 42.07 12.36
N LEU A 590 24.72 43.33 12.04
CA LEU A 590 25.94 43.67 11.30
C LEU A 590 26.42 45.06 11.73
N GLU A 591 27.04 45.16 12.89
CA GLU A 591 28.01 46.21 13.22
C GLU A 591 28.90 45.73 14.38
N GLY A 592 30.21 45.60 14.13
CA GLY A 592 31.22 45.34 15.17
C GLY A 592 32.39 44.47 14.71
N ASP A 593 33.39 45.13 14.13
CA ASP A 593 34.82 44.77 13.92
C ASP A 593 35.23 43.40 13.33
#